data_AF-A0A7S1EHH1-F1
#
_entry.id   AF-A0A7S1EHH1-F1
#
_cell.length_a   1.000
_cell.length_b   1.000
_cell.length_c   1.000
_cell.angle_alpha   90.00
_cell.angle_beta   90.00
_cell.angle_gamma   90.00
#
_symmetry.space_group_name_H-M   'P 1'
#
loop_
_entity.id
_entity.type
_entity.pdbx_description
1 polymer ?
#
loop_
_entity_poly.entity_id
_entity_poly.type
_entity_poly.pdbx_seq_one_letter_code
_entity_poly.pdbx_strand_id
1 'polypeptide(L)'
;LADAHSISLFSVFREVNNYAKAQGLAPLRCRETDIHAIRNSQRGKLVSESLFEPTPPEPAAYIAAAQNQFRSAFFAALQRMVKSKGTGAGYVQQIMDISMQDAAALHGELSR
;
A
#
# COMPACT_ATOMS: atom_id res chain seq x y z
N LEU A 1 -19.59 5.85 -9.41
CA LEU A 1 -18.80 7.11 -9.39
C LEU A 1 -17.62 7.01 -8.43
N ALA A 2 -17.84 6.83 -7.11
CA ALA A 2 -16.75 6.71 -6.14
C ALA A 2 -15.76 5.57 -6.49
N ASP A 3 -16.27 4.34 -6.56
CA ASP A 3 -15.43 3.15 -6.84
C ASP A 3 -14.81 3.20 -8.25
N ALA A 4 -15.61 3.59 -9.24
CA ALA A 4 -15.19 3.67 -10.64
C ALA A 4 -14.03 4.64 -10.89
N HIS A 5 -13.83 5.62 -10.00
CA HIS A 5 -12.77 6.63 -10.12
C HIS A 5 -11.77 6.62 -8.96
N SER A 6 -11.87 5.65 -8.04
CA SER A 6 -11.06 5.60 -6.82
C SER A 6 -11.09 6.92 -6.00
N ILE A 7 -12.27 7.55 -5.94
CA ILE A 7 -12.51 8.79 -5.20
C ILE A 7 -13.25 8.45 -3.91
N SER A 8 -12.92 9.12 -2.80
CA SER A 8 -13.66 8.98 -1.56
C SER A 8 -15.16 9.23 -1.77
N LEU A 9 -16.01 8.34 -1.25
CA LEU A 9 -17.47 8.50 -1.25
C LEU A 9 -17.90 9.87 -0.70
N PHE A 10 -17.20 10.36 0.32
CA PHE A 10 -17.46 11.66 0.92
C PHE A 10 -17.16 12.82 -0.05
N SER A 11 -16.08 12.73 -0.84
CA SER A 11 -15.77 13.71 -1.88
C SER A 11 -16.85 13.74 -2.96
N VAL A 12 -17.34 12.58 -3.41
CA VAL A 12 -18.44 12.52 -4.37
C VAL A 12 -19.70 13.18 -3.81
N PHE A 13 -20.07 12.88 -2.55
CA PHE A 13 -21.20 13.53 -1.89
C PHE A 13 -21.06 15.06 -1.85
N ARG A 14 -19.87 15.58 -1.49
CA ARG A 14 -19.61 17.02 -1.47
C ARG A 14 -19.74 17.64 -2.85
N GLU A 15 -19.12 17.05 -3.87
CA GLU A 15 -19.14 17.63 -5.22
C GLU A 15 -20.52 17.58 -5.87
N VAL A 16 -21.32 16.54 -5.62
CA VAL A 16 -22.70 16.50 -6.10
C VAL A 16 -23.55 17.61 -5.44
N ASN A 17 -23.37 17.85 -4.14
CA ASN A 17 -24.07 18.94 -3.45
C ASN A 17 -23.58 20.33 -3.89
N ASN A 18 -22.27 20.49 -4.14
CA ASN A 18 -21.73 21.73 -4.71
C ASN A 18 -22.34 22.01 -6.09
N TYR A 19 -22.42 20.98 -6.95
CA TYR A 19 -23.05 21.07 -8.26
C TYR A 19 -24.53 21.44 -8.14
N ALA A 20 -25.29 20.76 -7.27
CA ALA A 20 -26.71 21.05 -7.06
C ALA A 20 -26.92 22.52 -6.64
N LYS A 21 -26.09 23.01 -5.70
CA LYS A 21 -26.11 24.42 -5.27
C LYS A 21 -25.83 25.39 -6.41
N ALA A 22 -24.84 25.10 -7.26
CA ALA A 22 -24.50 25.94 -8.40
C ALA A 22 -25.62 25.98 -9.47
N GLN A 23 -26.39 24.89 -9.59
CA GLN A 23 -27.51 24.78 -10.53
C GLN A 23 -28.88 25.16 -9.93
N GLY A 24 -28.91 25.62 -8.67
CA GLY A 24 -30.17 25.92 -7.97
C GLY A 24 -31.05 24.71 -7.70
N LEU A 25 -30.48 23.50 -7.74
CA LEU A 25 -31.16 22.24 -7.44
C LEU A 25 -31.12 21.95 -5.93
N ALA A 26 -32.06 21.14 -5.47
CA ALA A 26 -32.04 20.67 -4.09
C ALA A 26 -30.83 19.75 -3.84
N PRO A 27 -30.17 19.85 -2.66
CA PRO A 27 -29.09 18.94 -2.28
C PRO A 27 -29.61 17.51 -2.13
N LEU A 28 -28.67 16.55 -2.12
CA LEU A 28 -28.99 15.15 -1.87
C LEU A 28 -29.69 14.98 -0.52
N ARG A 29 -30.72 14.14 -0.48
CA ARG A 29 -31.51 13.84 0.71
C ARG A 29 -30.80 12.83 1.64
N CYS A 30 -29.55 13.08 1.97
CA CYS A 30 -28.78 12.28 2.91
C CYS A 30 -27.93 13.20 3.80
N ARG A 31 -27.76 12.82 5.07
CA ARG A 31 -26.94 13.61 6.00
C ARG A 31 -25.50 13.18 5.86
N GLU A 32 -24.59 14.11 6.14
CA GLU A 32 -23.15 13.82 6.18
C GLU A 32 -22.81 12.66 7.13
N THR A 33 -23.52 12.56 8.27
CA THR A 33 -23.36 11.44 9.23
C THR A 33 -23.64 10.08 8.60
N ASP A 34 -24.63 10.00 7.71
CA ASP A 34 -25.01 8.77 7.04
C ASP A 34 -23.92 8.36 6.03
N ILE A 35 -23.29 9.34 5.35
CA ILE A 35 -22.17 9.11 4.43
C ILE A 35 -20.93 8.61 5.18
N HIS A 36 -20.58 9.20 6.32
CA HIS A 36 -19.45 8.74 7.13
C HIS A 36 -19.68 7.33 7.68
N ALA A 37 -20.91 6.99 8.08
CA ALA A 37 -21.26 5.64 8.53
C ALA A 37 -21.05 4.60 7.42
N ILE A 38 -21.52 4.88 6.20
CA ILE A 38 -21.34 4.00 5.03
C ILE A 38 -19.86 3.88 4.65
N ARG A 39 -19.12 4.99 4.64
CA ARG A 39 -17.69 4.98 4.34
C ARG A 39 -16.92 4.08 5.33
N ASN A 40 -17.25 4.17 6.61
CA ASN A 40 -16.55 3.40 7.64
C ASN A 40 -16.98 1.92 7.67
N SER A 41 -18.20 1.59 7.23
CA SER A 41 -18.65 0.19 7.13
C SER A 41 -18.02 -0.56 5.95
N GLN A 42 -17.63 0.15 4.89
CA GLN A 42 -16.90 -0.39 3.76
C GLN A 42 -15.39 -0.44 4.05
N ARG A 43 -14.98 -1.27 5.02
CA ARG A 43 -13.55 -1.51 5.25
C ARG A 43 -12.96 -2.19 4.00
N GLY A 44 -12.22 -1.42 3.21
CA GLY A 44 -11.46 -1.92 2.07
C GLY A 44 -10.34 -2.86 2.50
N LYS A 45 -9.65 -3.45 1.51
CA LYS A 45 -8.48 -4.30 1.74
C LYS A 45 -7.40 -3.52 2.51
N LEU A 46 -6.68 -4.23 3.37
CA LEU A 46 -5.45 -3.75 3.96
C LEU A 46 -4.44 -3.45 2.85
N VAL A 47 -3.50 -2.55 3.14
CA VAL A 47 -2.38 -2.29 2.22
C VAL A 47 -1.59 -3.57 1.98
N SER A 48 -1.36 -4.38 3.03
CA SER A 48 -0.70 -5.69 2.91
C SER A 48 -1.46 -6.65 2.00
N GLU A 49 -2.79 -6.73 2.12
CA GLU A 49 -3.64 -7.56 1.26
C GLU A 49 -3.59 -7.10 -0.20
N SER A 50 -3.59 -5.79 -0.41
CA SER A 50 -3.53 -5.21 -1.76
C SER A 50 -2.18 -5.41 -2.44
N LEU A 51 -1.10 -5.55 -1.65
CA LEU A 51 0.27 -5.70 -2.16
C LEU A 51 0.74 -7.15 -2.24
N PHE A 52 0.24 -8.02 -1.35
CA PHE A 52 0.88 -9.29 -1.03
C PHE A 52 -0.11 -10.46 -0.86
N GLU A 53 -1.28 -10.43 -1.48
CA GLU A 53 -2.15 -11.61 -1.52
C GLU A 53 -1.61 -12.67 -2.50
N PRO A 54 -1.40 -13.93 -2.06
CA PRO A 54 -1.58 -14.47 -0.70
C PRO A 54 -0.40 -14.18 0.25
N THR A 55 -0.70 -13.98 1.54
CA THR A 55 0.31 -13.71 2.57
C THR A 55 0.79 -14.99 3.28
N PRO A 56 2.08 -15.09 3.68
CA PRO A 56 3.13 -14.10 3.46
C PRO A 56 3.67 -14.12 2.02
N PRO A 57 4.12 -12.98 1.47
CA PRO A 57 4.69 -12.94 0.14
C PRO A 57 6.06 -13.64 0.09
N GLU A 58 6.39 -14.20 -1.06
CA GLU A 58 7.76 -14.64 -1.34
C GLU A 58 8.75 -13.46 -1.30
N PRO A 59 10.02 -13.66 -0.92
CA PRO A 59 11.03 -12.60 -0.84
C PRO A 59 11.14 -11.75 -2.11
N ALA A 60 11.07 -12.40 -3.28
CA ALA A 60 11.12 -11.71 -4.58
C ALA A 60 9.92 -10.76 -4.77
N ALA A 61 8.71 -11.18 -4.38
CA ALA A 61 7.51 -10.36 -4.48
C ALA A 61 7.59 -9.15 -3.51
N TYR A 62 8.11 -9.37 -2.30
CA TYR A 62 8.34 -8.29 -1.33
C TYR A 62 9.33 -7.23 -1.86
N ILE A 63 10.47 -7.67 -2.40
CA ILE A 63 11.48 -6.80 -3.02
C ILE A 63 10.89 -6.04 -4.22
N ALA A 64 10.16 -6.74 -5.09
CA ALA A 64 9.53 -6.15 -6.26
C ALA A 64 8.49 -5.08 -5.89
N ALA A 65 7.69 -5.30 -4.84
CA ALA A 65 6.72 -4.30 -4.38
C ALA A 65 7.41 -3.01 -3.91
N ALA A 66 8.53 -3.12 -3.17
CA ALA A 66 9.32 -1.97 -2.75
C ALA A 66 9.81 -1.13 -3.96
N GLN A 67 10.26 -1.80 -5.03
CA GLN A 67 10.74 -1.11 -6.23
C GLN A 67 9.60 -0.57 -7.10
N ASN A 68 8.56 -1.35 -7.35
CA ASN A 68 7.54 -1.02 -8.34
C ASN A 68 6.46 -0.10 -7.78
N GLN A 69 5.99 -0.38 -6.55
CA GLN A 69 4.92 0.39 -5.94
C GLN A 69 5.44 1.64 -5.23
N PHE A 70 6.55 1.49 -4.50
CA PHE A 70 7.11 2.58 -3.69
C PHE A 70 8.28 3.30 -4.38
N ARG A 71 8.70 2.84 -5.57
CA ARG A 71 9.84 3.42 -6.31
C ARG A 71 11.12 3.49 -5.46
N SER A 72 11.26 2.56 -4.53
CA SER A 72 12.36 2.56 -3.57
C SER A 72 13.62 1.98 -4.21
N ALA A 73 14.75 2.67 -4.01
CA ALA A 73 16.08 2.19 -4.38
C ALA A 73 16.71 1.30 -3.31
N PHE A 74 16.01 1.06 -2.19
CA PHE A 74 16.56 0.39 -1.00
C PHE A 74 17.13 -1.01 -1.32
N PHE A 75 16.32 -1.91 -1.88
CA PHE A 75 16.77 -3.27 -2.16
C PHE A 75 17.80 -3.34 -3.29
N ALA A 76 17.73 -2.45 -4.28
CA ALA A 76 18.76 -2.35 -5.30
C ALA A 76 20.12 -1.94 -4.70
N ALA A 77 20.14 -0.99 -3.75
CA ALA A 77 21.35 -0.61 -3.05
C ALA A 77 21.86 -1.72 -2.13
N LEU A 78 20.95 -2.37 -1.39
CA LEU A 78 21.29 -3.48 -0.50
C LEU A 78 21.85 -4.68 -1.28
N GLN A 79 21.27 -5.02 -2.44
CA GLN A 79 21.76 -6.09 -3.31
C GLN A 79 23.20 -5.85 -3.75
N ARG A 80 23.53 -4.61 -4.18
CA ARG A 80 24.91 -4.24 -4.55
C ARG A 80 25.87 -4.41 -3.37
N MET A 81 25.44 -4.06 -2.16
CA MET A 81 26.27 -4.21 -0.97
C MET A 81 26.49 -5.67 -0.61
N VAL A 82 25.44 -6.50 -0.66
CA VAL A 82 25.53 -7.95 -0.45
C VAL A 82 26.52 -8.59 -1.42
N LYS A 83 26.42 -8.27 -2.71
CA LYS A 83 27.31 -8.81 -3.76
C LYS A 83 28.75 -8.29 -3.67
N SER A 84 28.96 -7.04 -3.30
CA SER A 84 30.30 -6.43 -3.28
C SER A 84 31.10 -6.70 -2.00
N LYS A 85 30.43 -6.76 -0.84
CA LYS A 85 31.09 -6.90 0.47
C LYS A 85 30.94 -8.29 1.08
N GLY A 86 30.15 -9.18 0.47
CA GLY A 86 29.86 -10.50 1.04
C GLY A 86 29.09 -10.43 2.37
N THR A 87 28.31 -9.37 2.59
CA THR A 87 27.51 -9.23 3.82
C THR A 87 26.45 -10.33 3.88
N GLY A 88 26.45 -11.11 4.97
CA GLY A 88 25.52 -12.22 5.20
C GLY A 88 24.15 -11.79 5.75
N ALA A 89 23.27 -12.77 5.96
CA ALA A 89 21.91 -12.56 6.48
C ALA A 89 21.84 -11.77 7.80
N GLY A 90 22.81 -11.94 8.72
CA GLY A 90 22.84 -11.18 9.97
C GLY A 90 22.95 -9.66 9.77
N TYR A 91 23.61 -9.22 8.70
CA TYR A 91 23.65 -7.80 8.36
C TYR A 91 22.28 -7.31 7.88
N VAL A 92 21.60 -8.08 7.01
CA VAL A 92 20.23 -7.78 6.55
C VAL A 92 19.27 -7.70 7.73
N GLN A 93 19.39 -8.63 8.68
CA GLN A 93 18.62 -8.65 9.92
C GLN A 93 18.77 -7.34 10.70
N GLN A 94 20.01 -6.89 10.91
CA GLN A 94 20.31 -5.70 11.69
C GLN A 94 19.77 -4.42 11.05
N ILE A 95 19.92 -4.25 9.74
CA ILE A 95 19.50 -3.00 9.07
C ILE A 95 17.99 -2.90 8.89
N MET A 96 17.29 -4.04 8.81
CA MET A 96 15.84 -4.08 8.60
C MET A 96 15.06 -4.29 9.90
N ASP A 97 15.73 -4.66 10.99
CA ASP A 97 15.13 -5.01 12.29
C ASP A 97 14.03 -6.09 12.14
N ILE A 98 14.41 -7.22 11.53
CA ILE A 98 13.52 -8.35 11.21
C ILE A 98 13.98 -9.66 11.85
N SER A 99 13.15 -10.71 11.75
CA SER A 99 13.53 -12.05 12.21
C SER A 99 14.71 -12.60 11.40
N MET A 100 15.52 -13.48 12.01
CA MET A 100 16.63 -14.13 11.30
C MET A 100 16.15 -15.00 10.14
N GLN A 101 14.94 -15.55 10.23
CA GLN A 101 14.31 -16.33 9.16
C GLN A 101 14.03 -15.46 7.93
N ASP A 102 13.39 -14.31 8.12
CA ASP A 102 13.08 -13.38 7.02
C ASP A 102 14.36 -12.79 6.43
N ALA A 103 15.34 -12.48 7.29
CA ALA A 103 16.65 -12.00 6.86
C ALA A 103 17.38 -13.02 5.98
N ALA A 104 17.35 -14.30 6.33
CA ALA A 104 17.95 -15.37 5.52
C ALA A 104 17.24 -15.53 4.17
N ALA A 105 15.91 -15.47 4.16
CA ALA A 105 15.12 -15.57 2.93
C ALA A 105 15.39 -14.38 1.97
N LEU A 106 15.39 -13.16 2.50
CA LEU A 106 15.72 -11.95 1.72
C LEU A 106 17.18 -11.95 1.26
N HIS A 107 18.12 -12.38 2.10
CA HIS A 107 19.53 -12.49 1.73
C HIS A 107 19.75 -13.49 0.59
N GLY A 108 19.04 -14.62 0.60
CA GLY A 108 19.05 -15.59 -0.49
C GLY A 108 18.64 -14.98 -1.82
N GLU A 109 17.55 -14.20 -1.84
CA GLU A 109 17.08 -13.52 -3.05
C GLU A 109 18.03 -12.39 -3.50
N LEU A 110 18.60 -11.63 -2.55
CA LEU A 110 19.56 -10.56 -2.85
C LEU A 110 20.91 -11.09 -3.35
N SER A 111 21.28 -12.33 -3.00
CA SER A 111 22.52 -12.95 -3.41
C SER A 111 22.47 -13.54 -4.82
N ARG A 112 21.26 -13.73 -5.37
CA ARG A 112 21.05 -14.18 -6.75
C ARG A 112 21.46 -13.12 -7.77
#